data_AF-A0A832C8Y8-F1
#
_entry.id   AF-A0A832C8Y8-F1
#
_cell.length_a   1.000
_cell.length_b   1.000
_cell.length_c   1.000
_cell.angle_alpha   90.00
_cell.angle_beta   90.00
_cell.angle_gamma   90.00
#
_symmetry.space_group_name_H-M   'P 1'
#
loop_
_entity.id
_entity.type
_entity.pdbx_description
1 polymer ?
#
loop_
_entity_poly.entity_id
_entity_poly.type
_entity_poly.pdbx_seq_one_letter_code
_entity_poly.pdbx_strand_id
1 'polypeptide(L)'
;MVKVALLSCGAEYSGVYHEIQKAIEMVGGELVIPEVDLQDVKEVDEEFGIVVKGGDLKLMMARAKSVAEERCDADAAFVATCFRCAEGALVRNAVRKYLQDFRVPVVAYSFTERSKAANFLLRMEALVNIVRRKHLLARTKHEGVTVGVDSGSTTTKAVVMRDNEIIGTAWRPTVDIIQTADKVLEEALTKAGVKLSEVEVIGTTGYGRFLIGKHLKAGIIQDEITVGAKGATFLAGRQKGDATILDIGGMDNKAITAHDSIPDSFTLGGICAGSSGRFLETTARRLGVDIMEFGEMATRGDYRKIMMNSYCIVFGMQDLTTALAGGA
;
A
#
# COMPACT_ATOMS: atom_id res chain seq x y z
N MET A 1 -17.89 -0.55 15.03
CA MET A 1 -16.56 -1.11 14.71
C MET A 1 -16.55 -1.31 13.20
N VAL A 2 -15.41 -1.16 12.51
CA VAL A 2 -15.40 -1.38 11.05
C VAL A 2 -15.51 -2.88 10.77
N LYS A 3 -16.50 -3.30 9.99
CA LYS A 3 -16.76 -4.70 9.64
C LYS A 3 -16.12 -5.01 8.30
N VAL A 4 -15.26 -6.03 8.27
CA VAL A 4 -14.55 -6.46 7.06
C VAL A 4 -15.01 -7.85 6.67
N ALA A 5 -15.63 -7.97 5.50
CA ALA A 5 -16.06 -9.25 4.95
C ALA A 5 -14.85 -10.11 4.56
N LEU A 6 -14.75 -11.32 5.09
CA LEU A 6 -13.78 -12.32 4.63
C LEU A 6 -14.34 -13.07 3.42
N LEU A 7 -13.73 -12.84 2.27
CA LEU A 7 -14.07 -13.51 1.02
C LEU A 7 -12.96 -14.48 0.63
N SER A 8 -13.13 -15.74 1.01
CA SER A 8 -12.16 -16.81 0.72
C SER A 8 -12.81 -18.05 0.11
N CYS A 9 -11.99 -18.85 -0.58
CA CYS A 9 -12.37 -20.14 -1.15
C CYS A 9 -12.49 -21.25 -0.07
N GLY A 10 -13.27 -20.99 0.98
CA GLY A 10 -13.53 -21.89 2.12
C GLY A 10 -14.00 -21.10 3.35
N ALA A 11 -14.78 -21.74 4.23
CA ALA A 11 -15.36 -21.10 5.43
C ALA A 11 -14.36 -20.96 6.59
N GLU A 12 -13.46 -21.93 6.76
CA GLU A 12 -12.39 -21.93 7.77
C GLU A 12 -11.09 -22.35 7.08
N TYR A 13 -10.26 -21.38 6.69
CA TYR A 13 -8.98 -21.74 6.07
C TYR A 13 -7.99 -22.18 7.16
N SER A 14 -7.87 -23.50 7.33
CA SER A 14 -7.09 -24.18 8.36
C SER A 14 -5.61 -23.77 8.28
N GLY A 15 -5.23 -22.79 9.11
CA GLY A 15 -3.84 -22.37 9.31
C GLY A 15 -3.61 -20.86 9.28
N VAL A 16 -4.48 -20.07 8.64
CA VAL A 16 -4.26 -18.60 8.48
C VAL A 16 -5.43 -17.77 9.02
N TYR A 17 -6.63 -18.33 9.15
CA TYR A 17 -7.82 -17.61 9.65
C TYR A 17 -7.56 -16.87 10.98
N HIS A 18 -7.00 -17.56 11.96
CA HIS A 18 -6.68 -16.95 13.27
C HIS A 18 -5.66 -15.80 13.18
N GLU A 19 -4.75 -15.82 12.20
CA GLU A 19 -3.77 -14.74 11.98
C GLU A 19 -4.46 -13.52 11.31
N ILE A 20 -5.44 -13.76 10.43
CA ILE A 20 -6.28 -12.70 9.84
C ILE A 20 -7.15 -12.06 10.92
N GLN A 21 -7.84 -12.88 11.71
CA GLN A 21 -8.68 -12.44 12.81
C GLN A 21 -7.87 -11.60 13.82
N LYS A 22 -6.70 -12.11 14.24
CA LYS A 22 -5.80 -11.38 15.13
C LYS A 22 -5.38 -10.03 14.53
N ALA A 23 -5.05 -9.99 13.24
CA ALA A 23 -4.62 -8.76 12.60
C ALA A 23 -5.72 -7.70 12.51
N ILE A 24 -6.97 -8.09 12.23
CA ILE A 24 -8.10 -7.15 12.15
C ILE A 24 -8.49 -6.62 13.54
N GLU A 25 -8.47 -7.47 14.56
CA GLU A 25 -8.71 -7.07 15.96
C GLU A 25 -7.65 -6.07 16.45
N MET A 26 -6.38 -6.28 16.10
CA MET A 26 -5.27 -5.38 16.45
C MET A 26 -5.43 -3.96 15.89
N VAL A 27 -6.21 -3.77 14.83
CA VAL A 27 -6.46 -2.46 14.21
C VAL A 27 -7.86 -1.89 14.53
N GLY A 28 -8.62 -2.58 15.38
CA GLY A 28 -9.95 -2.17 15.82
C GLY A 28 -11.07 -2.41 14.80
N GLY A 29 -10.92 -3.43 13.95
CA GLY A 29 -11.96 -3.93 13.08
C GLY A 29 -12.51 -5.29 13.54
N GLU A 30 -13.56 -5.73 12.86
CA GLU A 30 -14.23 -7.02 13.07
C GLU A 30 -14.28 -7.79 11.74
N LEU A 31 -14.04 -9.10 11.77
CA LEU A 31 -14.18 -9.94 10.60
C LEU A 31 -15.61 -10.49 10.54
N VAL A 32 -16.26 -10.39 9.38
CA VAL A 32 -17.58 -10.98 9.14
C VAL A 32 -17.53 -11.96 7.98
N ILE A 33 -18.31 -13.04 8.08
CA ILE A 33 -18.45 -14.01 7.00
C ILE A 33 -19.83 -13.78 6.37
N PRO A 34 -19.91 -13.32 5.11
CA PRO A 34 -21.19 -13.06 4.48
C PRO A 34 -22.03 -14.33 4.32
N GLU A 35 -23.31 -14.20 4.64
CA GLU A 35 -24.33 -15.21 4.32
C GLU A 35 -24.76 -15.06 2.86
N VAL A 36 -25.14 -16.18 2.25
CA VAL A 36 -25.55 -16.24 0.84
C VAL A 36 -26.69 -17.22 0.66
N ASP A 37 -27.49 -16.99 -0.37
CA ASP A 37 -28.52 -17.92 -0.80
C ASP A 37 -27.94 -18.98 -1.73
N LEU A 38 -28.53 -20.18 -1.71
CA LEU A 38 -28.12 -21.26 -2.61
C LEU A 38 -28.28 -20.87 -4.10
N GLN A 39 -29.23 -19.99 -4.40
CA GLN A 39 -29.45 -19.51 -5.76
C GLN A 39 -28.29 -18.65 -6.26
N ASP A 40 -27.73 -17.78 -5.42
CA ASP A 40 -26.57 -16.96 -5.78
C ASP A 40 -25.39 -17.82 -6.21
N VAL A 41 -25.14 -18.93 -5.50
CA VAL A 41 -24.04 -19.85 -5.81
C VAL A 41 -24.22 -20.51 -7.18
N LYS A 42 -25.46 -20.71 -7.64
CA LYS A 42 -25.77 -21.33 -8.94
C LYS A 42 -25.60 -20.37 -10.10
N GLU A 43 -25.97 -19.10 -9.92
CA GLU A 43 -26.01 -18.07 -10.96
C GLU A 43 -24.72 -17.25 -11.06
N VAL A 44 -23.81 -17.40 -10.09
CA VAL A 44 -22.62 -16.56 -9.95
C VAL A 44 -21.68 -16.59 -11.15
N ASP A 45 -21.63 -17.71 -11.88
CA ASP A 45 -20.76 -17.84 -13.05
C ASP A 45 -21.18 -16.87 -14.17
N GLU A 46 -22.50 -16.66 -14.33
CA GLU A 46 -23.07 -15.74 -15.31
C GLU A 46 -22.84 -14.28 -14.88
N GLU A 47 -23.09 -13.98 -13.60
CA GLU A 47 -22.88 -12.65 -13.01
C GLU A 47 -21.43 -12.16 -13.15
N PHE A 48 -20.45 -13.03 -12.84
CA PHE A 48 -19.04 -12.69 -12.91
C PHE A 48 -18.42 -12.91 -14.29
N GLY A 49 -19.15 -13.55 -15.22
CA GLY A 49 -18.67 -13.91 -16.55
C GLY A 49 -17.51 -14.91 -16.55
N ILE A 50 -17.37 -15.71 -15.49
CA ILE A 50 -16.30 -16.70 -15.31
C ILE A 50 -16.88 -17.99 -14.76
N VAL A 51 -16.68 -19.09 -15.49
CA VAL A 51 -17.08 -20.42 -15.04
C VAL A 51 -15.97 -21.07 -14.23
N VAL A 52 -16.25 -21.49 -13.00
CA VAL A 52 -15.31 -22.22 -12.15
C VAL A 52 -15.84 -23.57 -11.70
N LYS A 53 -14.95 -24.54 -11.52
CA LYS A 53 -15.36 -25.89 -11.07
C LYS A 53 -15.54 -25.99 -9.55
N GLY A 54 -14.75 -25.24 -8.78
CA GLY A 54 -14.74 -25.32 -7.32
C GLY A 54 -15.98 -24.69 -6.68
N GLY A 55 -16.75 -25.47 -5.93
CA GLY A 55 -17.90 -24.97 -5.17
C GLY A 55 -17.54 -23.86 -4.18
N ASP A 56 -16.37 -23.96 -3.53
CA ASP A 56 -15.88 -22.91 -2.61
C ASP A 56 -15.55 -21.59 -3.30
N LEU A 57 -15.11 -21.64 -4.57
CA LEU A 57 -14.88 -20.45 -5.38
C LEU A 57 -16.20 -19.81 -5.80
N LYS A 58 -17.21 -20.62 -6.12
CA LYS A 58 -18.58 -20.12 -6.35
C LYS A 58 -19.16 -19.46 -5.10
N LEU A 59 -18.98 -20.10 -3.95
CA LEU A 59 -19.37 -19.54 -2.65
C LEU A 59 -18.68 -18.19 -2.38
N MET A 60 -17.38 -18.09 -2.66
CA MET A 60 -16.63 -16.84 -2.53
C MET A 60 -17.20 -15.72 -3.41
N MET A 61 -17.54 -16.01 -4.67
CA MET A 61 -18.16 -15.04 -5.57
C MET A 61 -19.57 -14.66 -5.09
N ALA A 62 -20.36 -15.61 -4.61
CA ALA A 62 -21.70 -15.36 -4.09
C ALA A 62 -21.66 -14.46 -2.85
N ARG A 63 -20.65 -14.65 -1.99
CA ARG A 63 -20.43 -13.78 -0.83
C ARG A 63 -20.03 -12.36 -1.24
N ALA A 64 -19.24 -12.22 -2.31
CA ALA A 64 -18.93 -10.92 -2.88
C ALA A 64 -20.19 -10.21 -3.40
N LYS A 65 -21.08 -10.94 -4.06
CA LYS A 65 -22.41 -10.45 -4.49
C LYS A 65 -23.25 -9.98 -3.29
N SER A 66 -23.34 -10.78 -2.24
CA SER A 66 -24.05 -10.42 -1.00
C SER A 66 -23.52 -9.13 -0.35
N VAL A 67 -22.20 -8.93 -0.35
CA VAL A 67 -21.59 -7.66 0.14
C VAL A 67 -21.91 -6.49 -0.79
N ALA A 68 -21.80 -6.68 -2.10
CA ALA A 68 -22.05 -5.62 -3.09
C ALA A 68 -23.52 -5.16 -3.12
N GLU A 69 -24.45 -6.07 -2.89
CA GLU A 69 -25.89 -5.81 -2.82
C GLU A 69 -26.36 -5.36 -1.42
N GLU A 70 -25.42 -5.07 -0.51
CA GLU A 70 -25.71 -4.62 0.86
C GLU A 70 -26.59 -5.60 1.68
N ARG A 71 -26.60 -6.89 1.30
CA ARG A 71 -27.29 -7.95 2.06
C ARG A 71 -26.50 -8.38 3.30
N CYS A 72 -25.20 -8.12 3.31
CA CYS A 72 -24.32 -8.33 4.45
C CYS A 72 -23.86 -6.98 5.02
N ASP A 73 -23.94 -6.82 6.34
CA ASP A 73 -23.44 -5.64 7.05
C ASP A 73 -21.90 -5.67 7.12
N ALA A 74 -21.26 -5.20 6.05
CA ALA A 74 -19.81 -5.09 5.89
C ALA A 74 -19.41 -3.77 5.23
N ASP A 75 -18.43 -3.09 5.80
CA ASP A 75 -17.94 -1.79 5.30
C ASP A 75 -16.83 -1.92 4.25
N ALA A 76 -16.14 -3.06 4.24
CA ALA A 76 -15.01 -3.36 3.37
C ALA A 76 -14.85 -4.87 3.18
N ALA A 77 -13.99 -5.28 2.24
CA ALA A 77 -13.76 -6.69 1.94
C ALA A 77 -12.26 -7.07 1.93
N PHE A 78 -11.96 -8.22 2.52
CA PHE A 78 -10.66 -8.87 2.41
C PHE A 78 -10.80 -10.17 1.60
N VAL A 79 -10.20 -10.19 0.42
CA VAL A 79 -10.33 -11.25 -0.57
C VAL A 79 -9.07 -12.11 -0.54
N ALA A 80 -9.20 -13.38 -0.15
CA ALA A 80 -8.05 -14.25 0.12
C ALA A 80 -8.17 -15.60 -0.59
N THR A 81 -7.13 -15.97 -1.35
CA THR A 81 -7.00 -17.31 -1.95
C THR A 81 -5.57 -17.85 -1.83
N CYS A 82 -5.41 -19.17 -1.93
CA CYS A 82 -4.10 -19.81 -1.91
C CYS A 82 -3.28 -19.46 -3.16
N PHE A 83 -1.98 -19.19 -2.99
CA PHE A 83 -1.08 -18.86 -4.10
C PHE A 83 -0.91 -19.96 -5.15
N ARG A 84 -1.19 -21.22 -4.81
CA ARG A 84 -1.03 -22.37 -5.72
C ARG A 84 -2.22 -22.59 -6.65
N CYS A 85 -3.36 -21.95 -6.39
CA CYS A 85 -4.58 -22.18 -7.14
C CYS A 85 -4.73 -21.17 -8.29
N ALA A 86 -4.60 -21.64 -9.54
CA ALA A 86 -4.77 -20.81 -10.73
C ALA A 86 -6.21 -20.26 -10.85
N GLU A 87 -7.22 -21.09 -10.68
CA GLU A 87 -8.63 -20.64 -10.64
C GLU A 87 -8.86 -19.63 -9.51
N GLY A 88 -8.28 -19.87 -8.33
CA GLY A 88 -8.35 -18.94 -7.20
C GLY A 88 -7.69 -17.59 -7.47
N ALA A 89 -6.68 -17.52 -8.34
CA ALA A 89 -6.09 -16.25 -8.77
C ALA A 89 -7.03 -15.46 -9.71
N LEU A 90 -7.69 -16.16 -10.64
CA LEU A 90 -8.67 -15.56 -11.54
C LEU A 90 -9.89 -15.03 -10.77
N VAL A 91 -10.47 -15.87 -9.91
CA VAL A 91 -11.64 -15.51 -9.07
C VAL A 91 -11.31 -14.36 -8.14
N ARG A 92 -10.14 -14.36 -7.48
CA ARG A 92 -9.74 -13.25 -6.61
C ARG A 92 -9.69 -11.91 -7.36
N ASN A 93 -9.20 -11.90 -8.59
CA ASN A 93 -9.16 -10.69 -9.41
C ASN A 93 -10.57 -10.26 -9.87
N ALA A 94 -11.42 -11.22 -10.24
CA ALA A 94 -12.81 -10.95 -10.63
C ALA A 94 -13.63 -10.39 -9.46
N VAL A 95 -13.53 -11.02 -8.29
CA VAL A 95 -14.16 -10.56 -7.04
C VAL A 95 -13.68 -9.17 -6.64
N ARG A 96 -12.38 -8.91 -6.71
CA ARG A 96 -11.83 -7.57 -6.43
C ARG A 96 -12.46 -6.53 -7.36
N LYS A 97 -12.44 -6.77 -8.67
CA LYS A 97 -13.00 -5.84 -9.66
C LYS A 97 -14.49 -5.60 -9.42
N TYR A 98 -15.24 -6.68 -9.23
CA TYR A 98 -16.67 -6.61 -8.95
C TYR A 98 -16.96 -5.70 -7.75
N LEU A 99 -16.28 -5.90 -6.62
CA LEU A 99 -16.45 -5.03 -5.44
C LEU A 99 -16.07 -3.56 -5.67
N GLN A 100 -15.04 -3.29 -6.49
CA GLN A 100 -14.66 -1.93 -6.86
C GLN A 100 -15.75 -1.23 -7.68
N ASP A 101 -16.45 -1.95 -8.57
CA ASP A 101 -17.57 -1.42 -9.36
C ASP A 101 -18.73 -0.96 -8.45
N PHE A 102 -18.91 -1.61 -7.29
CA PHE A 102 -19.86 -1.23 -6.23
C PHE A 102 -19.26 -0.29 -5.17
N ARG A 103 -18.06 0.25 -5.39
CA ARG A 103 -17.36 1.17 -4.47
C ARG A 103 -17.10 0.61 -3.07
N VAL A 104 -17.01 -0.72 -2.94
CA VAL A 104 -16.61 -1.39 -1.70
C VAL A 104 -15.06 -1.41 -1.63
N PRO A 105 -14.44 -0.82 -0.59
CA PRO A 105 -12.99 -0.90 -0.40
C PRO A 105 -12.54 -2.35 -0.27
N VAL A 106 -11.56 -2.75 -1.06
CA VAL A 106 -11.18 -4.16 -1.18
C VAL A 106 -9.68 -4.37 -1.22
N VAL A 107 -9.19 -5.31 -0.39
CA VAL A 107 -7.83 -5.80 -0.47
C VAL A 107 -7.84 -7.26 -0.90
N ALA A 108 -7.14 -7.53 -2.00
CA ALA A 108 -6.89 -8.88 -2.47
C ALA A 108 -5.51 -9.37 -1.99
N TYR A 109 -5.47 -10.58 -1.45
CA TYR A 109 -4.22 -11.20 -1.01
C TYR A 109 -4.12 -12.67 -1.42
N SER A 110 -2.90 -13.06 -1.77
CA SER A 110 -2.52 -14.42 -2.09
C SER A 110 -1.62 -14.93 -0.96
N PHE A 111 -2.14 -15.79 -0.10
CA PHE A 111 -1.36 -16.26 1.05
C PHE A 111 -0.49 -17.48 0.72
N THR A 112 0.58 -17.63 1.50
CA THR A 112 1.35 -18.87 1.65
C THR A 112 0.99 -19.53 2.98
N GLU A 113 1.33 -20.82 3.13
CA GLU A 113 1.05 -21.65 4.32
C GLU A 113 1.66 -21.11 5.64
N ARG A 114 2.50 -20.07 5.60
CA ARG A 114 3.24 -19.52 6.76
C ARG A 114 2.94 -18.05 7.08
N SER A 115 1.84 -17.51 6.57
CA SER A 115 1.48 -16.10 6.79
C SER A 115 1.17 -15.84 8.27
N LYS A 116 1.68 -14.73 8.81
CA LYS A 116 1.48 -14.29 10.20
C LYS A 116 0.67 -13.00 10.25
N ALA A 117 0.06 -12.69 11.41
CA ALA A 117 -0.73 -11.48 11.63
C ALA A 117 0.02 -10.21 11.19
N ALA A 118 1.32 -10.15 11.46
CA ALA A 118 2.19 -9.04 11.05
C ALA A 118 2.18 -8.78 9.53
N ASN A 119 2.03 -9.82 8.70
CA ASN A 119 1.94 -9.67 7.24
C ASN A 119 0.62 -9.02 6.79
N PHE A 120 -0.43 -9.12 7.61
CA PHE A 120 -1.75 -8.56 7.34
C PHE A 120 -1.96 -7.18 7.97
N LEU A 121 -1.19 -6.80 8.99
CA LEU A 121 -1.43 -5.57 9.76
C LEU A 121 -1.60 -4.33 8.89
N LEU A 122 -0.66 -4.04 7.99
CA LEU A 122 -0.76 -2.85 7.12
C LEU A 122 -2.01 -2.91 6.21
N ARG A 123 -2.38 -4.11 5.76
CA ARG A 123 -3.55 -4.31 4.89
C ARG A 123 -4.85 -4.06 5.64
N MET A 124 -4.96 -4.63 6.84
CA MET A 124 -6.13 -4.47 7.71
C MET A 124 -6.24 -3.04 8.22
N GLU A 125 -5.11 -2.43 8.60
CA GLU A 125 -5.07 -1.04 9.05
C GLU A 125 -5.53 -0.09 7.94
N ALA A 126 -5.02 -0.24 6.72
CA ALA A 126 -5.43 0.58 5.59
C ALA A 126 -6.92 0.40 5.29
N LEU A 127 -7.44 -0.84 5.23
CA LEU A 127 -8.88 -1.09 5.05
C LEU A 127 -9.73 -0.39 6.12
N VAL A 128 -9.40 -0.60 7.39
CA VAL A 128 -10.12 0.01 8.51
C VAL A 128 -10.04 1.53 8.45
N ASN A 129 -8.88 2.08 8.08
CA ASN A 129 -8.69 3.52 7.98
C ASN A 129 -9.44 4.15 6.79
N ILE A 130 -9.50 3.47 5.64
CA ILE A 130 -10.28 3.92 4.47
C ILE A 130 -11.74 4.15 4.87
N VAL A 131 -12.33 3.20 5.60
CA VAL A 131 -13.70 3.31 6.10
C VAL A 131 -13.80 4.35 7.21
N ARG A 132 -13.05 4.15 8.30
CA ARG A 132 -13.16 4.96 9.54
C ARG A 132 -12.85 6.43 9.33
N ARG A 133 -11.91 6.74 8.44
CA ARG A 133 -11.42 8.10 8.16
C ARG A 133 -11.86 8.61 6.79
N LYS A 134 -12.88 8.01 6.17
CA LYS A 134 -13.41 8.43 4.85
C LYS A 134 -13.66 9.94 4.76
N HIS A 135 -14.27 10.52 5.79
CA HIS A 135 -14.56 11.96 5.86
C HIS A 135 -13.30 12.84 5.85
N LEU A 136 -12.21 12.38 6.47
CA LEU A 136 -10.92 13.08 6.47
C LEU A 136 -10.24 12.95 5.10
N LEU A 137 -10.25 11.75 4.52
CA LEU A 137 -9.65 11.48 3.21
C LEU A 137 -10.36 12.22 2.07
N ALA A 138 -11.68 12.40 2.18
CA ALA A 138 -12.50 13.15 1.22
C ALA A 138 -12.23 14.67 1.20
N ARG A 139 -11.57 15.24 2.22
CA ARG A 139 -11.27 16.68 2.25
C ARG A 139 -10.26 17.03 1.18
N THR A 140 -10.60 17.95 0.28
CA THR A 140 -9.73 18.39 -0.82
C THR A 140 -8.95 19.67 -0.53
N LYS A 141 -9.29 20.33 0.58
CA LYS A 141 -8.65 21.56 1.06
C LYS A 141 -8.05 21.33 2.43
N HIS A 142 -6.82 21.81 2.58
CA HIS A 142 -6.08 22.00 3.81
C HIS A 142 -6.13 23.48 4.19
N GLU A 143 -6.32 23.76 5.48
CA GLU A 143 -6.32 25.09 6.08
C GLU A 143 -5.47 25.03 7.35
N GLY A 144 -4.86 26.16 7.73
CA GLY A 144 -3.99 26.24 8.90
C GLY A 144 -2.57 25.77 8.63
N VAL A 145 -1.78 25.54 9.68
CA VAL A 145 -0.37 25.11 9.59
C VAL A 145 -0.20 23.70 10.16
N THR A 146 0.18 22.74 9.32
CA THR A 146 0.39 21.35 9.75
C THR A 146 1.73 20.80 9.26
N VAL A 147 2.15 19.71 9.90
CA VAL A 147 3.38 19.00 9.55
C VAL A 147 3.08 17.52 9.33
N GLY A 148 3.63 16.94 8.26
CA GLY A 148 3.66 15.50 8.04
C GLY A 148 5.08 14.96 8.14
N VAL A 149 5.28 13.86 8.87
CA VAL A 149 6.57 13.15 8.97
C VAL A 149 6.39 11.70 8.51
N ASP A 150 7.07 11.32 7.43
CA ASP A 150 7.11 9.96 6.90
C ASP A 150 8.45 9.31 7.25
N SER A 151 8.44 8.32 8.14
CA SER A 151 9.63 7.53 8.48
C SER A 151 9.61 6.19 7.74
N GLY A 152 10.17 6.19 6.52
CA GLY A 152 10.35 4.99 5.71
C GLY A 152 11.59 4.18 6.09
N SER A 153 11.77 3.05 5.40
CA SER A 153 12.91 2.14 5.59
C SER A 153 14.26 2.71 5.19
N THR A 154 14.26 3.65 4.24
CA THR A 154 15.49 4.17 3.61
C THR A 154 15.65 5.65 3.88
N THR A 155 14.55 6.40 3.89
CA THR A 155 14.54 7.85 4.12
C THR A 155 13.39 8.26 5.03
N THR A 156 13.68 9.20 5.92
CA THR A 156 12.69 9.94 6.69
C THR A 156 12.50 11.30 6.05
N LYS A 157 11.25 11.71 5.85
CA LYS A 157 10.85 12.97 5.20
C LYS A 157 9.95 13.77 6.13
N ALA A 158 10.03 15.09 6.03
CA ALA A 158 9.09 16.01 6.64
C ALA A 158 8.59 17.04 5.63
N VAL A 159 7.31 17.38 5.73
CA VAL A 159 6.65 18.44 4.95
C VAL A 159 5.91 19.37 5.91
N VAL A 160 6.03 20.67 5.68
CA VAL A 160 5.25 21.72 6.36
C VAL A 160 4.29 22.30 5.33
N MET A 161 3.00 22.31 5.66
CA MET A 161 1.95 22.86 4.80
C MET A 161 1.24 24.02 5.48
N ARG A 162 0.88 25.03 4.69
CA ARG A 162 -0.01 26.13 5.08
C ARG A 162 -1.05 26.35 3.99
N ASP A 163 -2.33 26.25 4.32
CA ASP A 163 -3.43 26.63 3.41
C ASP A 163 -3.36 26.04 1.98
N ASN A 164 -3.07 24.74 1.84
CA ASN A 164 -2.81 24.00 0.57
C ASN A 164 -1.47 24.26 -0.10
N GLU A 165 -0.57 25.01 0.51
CA GLU A 165 0.77 25.21 -0.02
C GLU A 165 1.81 24.44 0.80
N ILE A 166 2.75 23.82 0.10
CA ILE A 166 3.93 23.23 0.73
C ILE A 166 4.94 24.36 0.91
N ILE A 167 5.19 24.72 2.17
CA ILE A 167 6.06 25.85 2.52
C ILE A 167 7.44 25.40 3.03
N GLY A 168 7.61 24.12 3.35
CA GLY A 168 8.91 23.57 3.74
C GLY A 168 9.00 22.06 3.57
N THR A 169 10.17 21.58 3.14
CA THR A 169 10.45 20.14 2.98
C THR A 169 11.87 19.80 3.38
N ALA A 170 12.05 18.64 4.01
CA ALA A 170 13.36 18.05 4.26
C ALA A 170 13.28 16.52 4.21
N TRP A 171 14.40 15.89 3.89
CA TRP A 171 14.54 14.44 3.97
C TRP A 171 15.98 14.05 4.25
N ARG A 172 16.17 12.94 4.96
CA ARG A 172 17.48 12.36 5.26
C ARG A 172 17.42 10.84 5.22
N PRO A 173 18.54 10.15 4.96
CA PRO A 173 18.63 8.70 5.13
C PRO A 173 18.21 8.28 6.53
N THR A 174 17.34 7.27 6.64
CA THR A 174 16.89 6.74 7.92
C THR A 174 18.01 5.91 8.54
N VAL A 175 18.54 6.35 9.68
CA VAL A 175 19.52 5.57 10.46
C VAL A 175 18.95 5.32 11.85
N ASP A 176 18.93 6.34 12.70
CA ASP A 176 18.17 6.35 13.94
C ASP A 176 16.81 7.02 13.70
N ILE A 177 15.72 6.29 13.90
CA ILE A 177 14.37 6.74 13.53
C ILE A 177 14.01 8.06 14.22
N ILE A 178 14.28 8.18 15.52
CA ILE A 178 13.88 9.35 16.31
C ILE A 178 14.77 10.54 15.98
N GLN A 179 16.09 10.35 16.04
CA GLN A 179 17.04 11.42 15.76
C GLN A 179 16.92 11.94 14.33
N THR A 180 16.66 11.05 13.36
CA THR A 180 16.46 11.46 11.97
C THR A 180 15.15 12.25 11.84
N ALA A 181 14.08 11.82 12.51
CA ALA A 181 12.80 12.54 12.52
C ALA A 181 12.92 13.95 13.11
N ASP A 182 13.59 14.11 14.25
CA ASP A 182 13.82 15.42 14.87
C ASP A 182 14.59 16.37 13.94
N LYS A 183 15.65 15.85 13.31
CA LYS A 183 16.48 16.59 12.35
C LYS A 183 15.68 17.07 11.13
N VAL A 184 14.95 16.16 10.47
CA VAL A 184 14.18 16.55 9.27
C VAL A 184 13.03 17.49 9.62
N LEU A 185 12.43 17.35 10.79
CA LEU A 185 11.39 18.25 11.28
C LEU A 185 11.95 19.66 11.47
N GLU A 186 13.08 19.79 12.17
CA GLU A 186 13.77 21.08 12.39
C GLU A 186 14.13 21.75 11.07
N GLU A 187 14.69 21.01 10.11
CA GLU A 187 15.05 21.54 8.79
C GLU A 187 13.83 21.99 7.99
N ALA A 188 12.75 21.21 7.99
CA ALA A 188 11.54 21.54 7.24
C ALA A 188 10.87 22.80 7.82
N LEU A 189 10.81 22.92 9.15
CA LEU A 189 10.31 24.11 9.86
C LEU A 189 11.17 25.34 9.61
N THR A 190 12.50 25.19 9.63
CA THR A 190 13.44 26.28 9.35
C THR A 190 13.25 26.80 7.92
N LYS A 191 13.13 25.92 6.93
CA LYS A 191 12.87 26.30 5.54
C LYS A 191 11.50 26.97 5.37
N ALA A 192 10.51 26.55 6.14
CA ALA A 192 9.18 27.15 6.16
C ALA A 192 9.13 28.51 6.87
N GLY A 193 10.13 28.86 7.67
CA GLY A 193 10.09 30.02 8.56
C GLY A 193 9.01 29.93 9.63
N VAL A 194 8.67 28.70 10.07
CA VAL A 194 7.59 28.40 11.01
C VAL A 194 8.18 27.83 12.30
N LYS A 195 7.71 28.30 13.45
CA LYS A 195 8.05 27.70 14.75
C LYS A 195 7.16 26.48 15.01
N LEU A 196 7.70 25.48 15.71
CA LEU A 196 6.91 24.32 16.13
C LEU A 196 5.66 24.70 16.93
N SER A 197 5.69 25.80 17.69
CA SER A 197 4.53 26.33 18.44
C SER A 197 3.38 26.83 17.57
N GLU A 198 3.62 27.11 16.29
CA GLU A 198 2.60 27.51 15.31
C GLU A 198 1.98 26.32 14.59
N VAL A 199 2.53 25.11 14.75
CA VAL A 199 2.01 23.89 14.13
C VAL A 199 0.79 23.41 14.90
N GLU A 200 -0.35 23.34 14.22
CA GLU A 200 -1.62 22.93 14.83
C GLU A 200 -1.69 21.42 15.03
N VAL A 201 -1.22 20.65 14.04
CA VAL A 201 -1.23 19.18 14.08
C VAL A 201 0.01 18.62 13.39
N ILE A 202 0.60 17.61 14.01
CA ILE A 202 1.62 16.74 13.41
C ILE A 202 0.95 15.41 13.03
N GLY A 203 1.14 15.01 11.77
CA GLY A 203 0.81 13.69 11.26
C GLY A 203 2.04 12.84 11.03
N THR A 204 1.97 11.53 11.32
CA THR A 204 3.06 10.59 11.06
C THR A 204 2.64 9.39 10.22
N THR A 205 3.55 8.94 9.35
CA THR A 205 3.37 7.76 8.50
C THR A 205 4.68 7.00 8.26
N GLY A 206 4.62 5.96 7.43
CA GLY A 206 5.72 5.04 7.15
C GLY A 206 5.91 3.96 8.21
N TYR A 207 6.93 3.13 8.02
CA TYR A 207 7.30 2.03 8.93
C TYR A 207 7.52 2.50 10.38
N GLY A 208 8.13 3.67 10.56
CA GLY A 208 8.43 4.25 11.88
C GLY A 208 7.26 4.98 12.55
N ARG A 209 6.09 5.10 11.91
CA ARG A 209 5.01 6.04 12.28
C ARG A 209 4.58 6.00 13.75
N PHE A 210 4.53 4.83 14.36
CA PHE A 210 4.11 4.67 15.75
C PHE A 210 5.17 5.17 16.72
N LEU A 211 6.45 4.89 16.44
CA LEU A 211 7.57 5.32 17.25
C LEU A 211 7.70 6.86 17.21
N ILE A 212 7.73 7.42 16.00
CA ILE A 212 7.81 8.89 15.83
C ILE A 212 6.52 9.58 16.27
N GLY A 213 5.37 8.93 16.10
CA GLY A 213 4.08 9.48 16.51
C GLY A 213 4.00 9.63 18.04
N LYS A 214 4.51 8.65 18.78
CA LYS A 214 4.62 8.74 20.24
C LYS A 214 5.62 9.81 20.68
N HIS A 215 6.78 9.87 20.03
CA HIS A 215 7.85 10.83 20.34
C HIS A 215 7.41 12.29 20.10
N LEU A 216 6.83 12.56 18.93
CA LEU A 216 6.38 13.90 18.51
C LEU A 216 4.98 14.27 19.02
N LYS A 217 4.31 13.37 19.77
CA LYS A 217 2.91 13.52 20.21
C LYS A 217 1.98 13.85 19.04
N ALA A 218 2.12 13.08 17.95
CA ALA A 218 1.36 13.29 16.73
C ALA A 218 -0.15 13.21 16.99
N GLY A 219 -0.89 14.19 16.46
CA GLY A 219 -2.35 14.20 16.52
C GLY A 219 -2.98 13.15 15.60
N ILE A 220 -2.24 12.72 14.57
CA ILE A 220 -2.66 11.67 13.67
C ILE A 220 -1.51 10.73 13.32
N ILE A 221 -1.73 9.43 13.48
CA ILE A 221 -0.86 8.36 13.00
C ILE A 221 -1.63 7.61 11.92
N GLN A 222 -1.07 7.50 10.73
CA GLN A 222 -1.77 7.00 9.54
C GLN A 222 -0.88 6.03 8.74
N ASP A 223 -1.48 4.97 8.19
CA ASP A 223 -0.80 4.07 7.27
C ASP A 223 -0.33 4.77 5.99
N GLU A 224 0.71 4.23 5.36
CA GLU A 224 1.32 4.82 4.16
C GLU A 224 0.47 4.67 2.89
N ILE A 225 -0.54 3.79 2.87
CA ILE A 225 -1.38 3.57 1.69
C ILE A 225 -2.32 4.75 1.48
N THR A 226 -3.06 5.10 2.53
CA THR A 226 -3.99 6.23 2.51
C THR A 226 -3.26 7.56 2.36
N VAL A 227 -2.13 7.73 3.05
CA VAL A 227 -1.29 8.95 2.91
C VAL A 227 -0.67 9.04 1.51
N GLY A 228 -0.16 7.93 0.97
CA GLY A 228 0.43 7.88 -0.36
C GLY A 228 -0.57 8.25 -1.45
N ALA A 229 -1.78 7.68 -1.42
CA ALA A 229 -2.86 8.05 -2.35
C ALA A 229 -3.24 9.54 -2.22
N LYS A 230 -3.40 10.03 -0.99
CA LYS A 230 -3.80 11.42 -0.73
C LYS A 230 -2.73 12.41 -1.20
N GLY A 231 -1.47 12.18 -0.85
CA GLY A 231 -0.35 13.03 -1.23
C GLY A 231 -0.11 13.02 -2.74
N ALA A 232 -0.11 11.85 -3.38
CA ALA A 232 0.13 11.74 -4.82
C ALA A 232 -0.96 12.43 -5.64
N THR A 233 -2.24 12.23 -5.29
CA THR A 233 -3.36 12.87 -6.00
C THR A 233 -3.42 14.38 -5.75
N PHE A 234 -3.03 14.84 -4.55
CA PHE A 234 -2.87 16.27 -4.25
C PHE A 234 -1.79 16.91 -5.13
N LEU A 235 -0.58 16.33 -5.16
CA LEU A 235 0.54 16.83 -5.97
C LEU A 235 0.25 16.81 -7.47
N ALA A 236 -0.51 15.82 -7.95
CA ALA A 236 -0.92 15.71 -9.34
C ALA A 236 -2.08 16.64 -9.73
N GLY A 237 -2.70 17.36 -8.78
CA GLY A 237 -3.91 18.14 -9.03
C GLY A 237 -5.12 17.26 -9.42
N ARG A 238 -5.12 15.98 -9.03
CA ARG A 238 -6.12 14.96 -9.40
C ARG A 238 -6.79 14.35 -8.17
N GLN A 239 -7.27 15.22 -7.28
CA GLN A 239 -7.98 14.77 -6.08
C GLN A 239 -9.42 14.28 -6.33
N LYS A 240 -9.88 14.30 -7.59
CA LYS A 240 -11.21 13.81 -8.00
C LYS A 240 -11.09 12.83 -9.16
N GLY A 241 -11.99 11.86 -9.20
CA GLY A 241 -12.01 10.78 -10.19
C GLY A 241 -11.03 9.65 -9.86
N ASP A 242 -10.85 8.77 -10.83
CA ASP A 242 -10.02 7.58 -10.66
C ASP A 242 -8.52 7.90 -10.85
N ALA A 243 -7.69 7.30 -10.02
CA ALA A 243 -6.23 7.42 -10.07
C ALA A 243 -5.55 6.10 -9.75
N THR A 244 -4.42 5.85 -10.41
CA THR A 244 -3.50 4.77 -10.07
C THR A 244 -2.20 5.37 -9.59
N ILE A 245 -1.77 4.97 -8.39
CA ILE A 245 -0.54 5.41 -7.76
C ILE A 245 0.41 4.22 -7.73
N LEU A 246 1.61 4.42 -8.27
CA LEU A 246 2.72 3.47 -8.19
C LEU A 246 3.79 4.06 -7.26
N ASP A 247 3.88 3.55 -6.05
CA ASP A 247 4.90 3.92 -5.07
C ASP A 247 6.06 2.93 -5.18
N ILE A 248 7.21 3.40 -5.69
CA ILE A 248 8.45 2.61 -5.78
C ILE A 248 9.37 3.04 -4.64
N GLY A 249 9.23 2.34 -3.51
CA GLY A 249 10.01 2.60 -2.31
C GLY A 249 11.40 1.97 -2.34
N GLY A 250 12.10 2.09 -1.20
CA GLY A 250 13.45 1.55 -1.05
C GLY A 250 13.50 0.03 -0.96
N MET A 251 12.57 -0.61 -0.24
CA MET A 251 12.54 -2.07 -0.03
C MET A 251 11.30 -2.77 -0.58
N ASP A 252 10.25 -2.00 -0.87
CA ASP A 252 8.97 -2.48 -1.35
C ASP A 252 8.44 -1.56 -2.45
N ASN A 253 7.41 -2.04 -3.14
CA ASN A 253 6.65 -1.30 -4.11
C ASN A 253 5.16 -1.48 -3.84
N LYS A 254 4.35 -0.51 -4.26
CA LYS A 254 2.91 -0.52 -4.05
C LYS A 254 2.21 -0.04 -5.29
N ALA A 255 1.14 -0.73 -5.65
CA ALA A 255 0.18 -0.29 -6.66
C ALA A 255 -1.14 -0.04 -5.95
N ILE A 256 -1.61 1.20 -5.98
CA ILE A 256 -2.82 1.66 -5.30
C ILE A 256 -3.77 2.20 -6.36
N THR A 257 -5.00 1.72 -6.37
CA THR A 257 -6.10 2.35 -7.11
C THR A 257 -6.94 3.16 -6.13
N ALA A 258 -7.34 4.36 -6.55
CA ALA A 258 -8.07 5.28 -5.72
C ALA A 258 -9.16 5.99 -6.52
N HIS A 259 -10.24 6.34 -5.84
CA HIS A 259 -11.30 7.19 -6.32
C HIS A 259 -11.43 8.40 -5.38
N ASP A 260 -11.38 9.61 -5.94
CA ASP A 260 -11.42 10.86 -5.16
C ASP A 260 -10.37 10.93 -4.04
N SER A 261 -9.12 10.55 -4.36
CA SER A 261 -7.99 10.42 -3.41
C SER A 261 -8.12 9.31 -2.36
N ILE A 262 -9.23 8.57 -2.32
CA ILE A 262 -9.45 7.50 -1.34
C ILE A 262 -9.08 6.15 -1.99
N PRO A 263 -8.16 5.37 -1.42
CA PRO A 263 -7.86 4.05 -1.95
C PRO A 263 -9.11 3.16 -1.99
N ASP A 264 -9.35 2.51 -3.12
CA ASP A 264 -10.38 1.48 -3.28
C ASP A 264 -9.77 0.06 -3.35
N SER A 265 -8.51 -0.04 -3.77
CA SER A 265 -7.73 -1.27 -3.72
C SER A 265 -6.24 -0.99 -3.75
N PHE A 266 -5.45 -1.96 -3.27
CA PHE A 266 -4.01 -1.90 -3.38
C PHE A 266 -3.37 -3.28 -3.37
N THR A 267 -2.20 -3.36 -3.99
CA THR A 267 -1.29 -4.50 -3.93
C THR A 267 0.06 -4.01 -3.43
N LEU A 268 0.59 -4.71 -2.44
CA LEU A 268 1.94 -4.48 -1.93
C LEU A 268 2.86 -5.57 -2.47
N GLY A 269 3.99 -5.15 -3.03
CA GLY A 269 5.11 -6.05 -3.29
C GLY A 269 5.57 -6.73 -2.02
N GLY A 270 6.21 -7.89 -2.18
CA GLY A 270 6.98 -8.48 -1.10
C GLY A 270 8.19 -7.60 -0.75
N ILE A 271 8.78 -7.81 0.42
CA ILE A 271 10.09 -7.24 0.75
C ILE A 271 11.10 -7.90 -0.19
N CYS A 272 11.41 -7.23 -1.29
CA CYS A 272 12.28 -7.74 -2.34
C CYS A 272 13.14 -6.60 -2.89
N ALA A 273 14.45 -6.74 -2.72
CA ALA A 273 15.40 -5.77 -3.22
C ALA A 273 15.44 -5.70 -4.76
N GLY A 274 15.05 -6.78 -5.47
CA GLY A 274 15.14 -6.85 -6.95
C GLY A 274 14.17 -5.94 -7.70
N SER A 275 13.08 -5.50 -7.07
CA SER A 275 12.03 -4.69 -7.70
C SER A 275 11.77 -3.38 -6.95
N SER A 276 12.78 -2.85 -6.27
CA SER A 276 12.70 -1.63 -5.45
C SER A 276 13.92 -0.74 -5.66
N GLY A 277 13.89 0.45 -5.07
CA GLY A 277 15.00 1.41 -5.12
C GLY A 277 16.34 0.84 -4.64
N ARG A 278 16.33 -0.21 -3.81
CA ARG A 278 17.56 -0.88 -3.37
C ARG A 278 18.35 -1.50 -4.52
N PHE A 279 17.69 -2.00 -5.56
CA PHE A 279 18.37 -2.46 -6.77
C PHE A 279 19.16 -1.33 -7.39
N LEU A 280 18.49 -0.20 -7.67
CA LEU A 280 19.09 0.98 -8.30
C LEU A 280 20.24 1.54 -7.47
N GLU A 281 20.07 1.65 -6.14
CA GLU A 281 21.12 2.12 -5.22
C GLU A 281 22.36 1.21 -5.25
N THR A 282 22.15 -0.12 -5.28
CA THR A 282 23.25 -1.10 -5.31
C THR A 282 23.98 -1.07 -6.65
N THR A 283 23.24 -0.96 -7.75
CA THR A 283 23.79 -0.85 -9.11
C THR A 283 24.58 0.45 -9.27
N ALA A 284 24.04 1.60 -8.86
CA ALA A 284 24.74 2.88 -8.92
C ALA A 284 26.05 2.85 -8.13
N ARG A 285 26.01 2.33 -6.90
CA ARG A 285 27.22 2.15 -6.07
C ARG A 285 28.26 1.25 -6.75
N ARG A 286 27.84 0.18 -7.42
CA ARG A 286 28.76 -0.73 -8.13
C ARG A 286 29.41 -0.06 -9.34
N LEU A 287 28.70 0.83 -10.01
CA LEU A 287 29.21 1.62 -11.13
C LEU A 287 30.05 2.83 -10.66
N GLY A 288 30.07 3.12 -9.36
CA GLY A 288 30.79 4.27 -8.81
C GLY A 288 30.13 5.61 -9.13
N VAL A 289 28.80 5.62 -9.33
CA VAL A 289 28.03 6.82 -9.68
C VAL A 289 27.01 7.17 -8.60
N ASP A 290 26.65 8.45 -8.50
CA ASP A 290 25.60 8.88 -7.58
C ASP A 290 24.22 8.42 -8.08
N ILE A 291 23.35 8.02 -7.16
CA ILE A 291 22.00 7.55 -7.49
C ILE A 291 21.15 8.64 -8.16
N MET A 292 21.42 9.91 -7.88
CA MET A 292 20.76 11.07 -8.49
C MET A 292 21.15 11.26 -9.95
N GLU A 293 22.37 10.83 -10.34
CA GLU A 293 22.86 10.91 -11.72
C GLU A 293 22.48 9.64 -12.53
N PHE A 294 22.22 8.53 -11.83
CA PHE A 294 22.03 7.22 -12.45
C PHE A 294 20.85 7.19 -13.44
N GLY A 295 19.75 7.88 -13.14
CA GLY A 295 18.59 7.95 -14.04
C GLY A 295 18.90 8.59 -15.40
N GLU A 296 19.60 9.73 -15.40
CA GLU A 296 20.00 10.42 -16.63
C GLU A 296 21.08 9.66 -17.41
N MET A 297 21.94 8.91 -16.71
CA MET A 297 22.86 7.98 -17.37
C MET A 297 22.12 6.86 -18.08
N ALA A 298 21.10 6.27 -17.43
CA ALA A 298 20.31 5.18 -17.99
C ALA A 298 19.60 5.59 -19.29
N THR A 299 19.12 6.83 -19.42
CA THR A 299 18.47 7.32 -20.65
C THR A 299 19.42 7.48 -21.84
N ARG A 300 20.74 7.55 -21.59
CA ARG A 300 21.78 7.62 -22.63
C ARG A 300 22.29 6.23 -23.04
N GLY A 301 21.96 5.19 -22.26
CA GLY A 301 22.37 3.81 -22.52
C GLY A 301 21.57 3.14 -23.65
N ASP A 302 22.08 2.02 -24.14
CA ASP A 302 21.37 1.15 -25.09
C ASP A 302 21.10 -0.21 -24.44
N TYR A 303 19.86 -0.41 -23.99
CA TYR A 303 19.42 -1.64 -23.30
C TYR A 303 19.57 -2.90 -24.16
N ARG A 304 19.75 -2.77 -25.49
CA ARG A 304 19.93 -3.92 -26.40
C ARG A 304 21.35 -4.47 -26.39
N LYS A 305 22.32 -3.69 -25.89
CA LYS A 305 23.74 -4.10 -25.86
C LYS A 305 24.06 -5.00 -24.67
N ILE A 306 23.39 -4.80 -23.54
CA ILE A 306 23.63 -5.53 -22.30
C ILE A 306 22.30 -6.05 -21.79
N MET A 307 22.06 -7.33 -22.02
CA MET A 307 20.88 -8.01 -21.49
C MET A 307 21.16 -8.40 -20.04
N MET A 308 20.34 -7.89 -19.13
CA MET A 308 20.43 -8.21 -17.71
C MET A 308 19.16 -8.93 -17.25
N ASN A 309 19.32 -9.89 -16.35
CA ASN A 309 18.22 -10.46 -15.60
C ASN A 309 17.78 -9.49 -14.49
N SER A 310 16.53 -9.03 -14.55
CA SER A 310 16.00 -8.00 -13.64
C SER A 310 15.13 -8.58 -12.50
N TYR A 311 14.92 -9.90 -12.45
CA TYR A 311 13.97 -10.46 -11.49
C TYR A 311 14.54 -10.57 -10.07
N CYS A 312 15.80 -10.98 -9.95
CA CYS A 312 16.49 -11.12 -8.67
C CYS A 312 17.72 -10.22 -8.67
N ILE A 313 17.88 -9.40 -7.62
CA ILE A 313 19.06 -8.53 -7.46
C ILE A 313 20.37 -9.30 -7.54
N VAL A 314 20.42 -10.55 -7.04
CA VAL A 314 21.64 -11.36 -7.07
C VAL A 314 22.04 -11.68 -8.51
N PHE A 315 21.09 -12.12 -9.35
CA PHE A 315 21.36 -12.43 -10.75
C PHE A 315 21.62 -11.16 -11.57
N GLY A 316 20.86 -10.08 -11.34
CA GLY A 316 21.12 -8.81 -12.01
C GLY A 316 22.50 -8.24 -11.68
N MET A 317 22.96 -8.36 -10.44
CA MET A 317 24.31 -7.93 -10.05
C MET A 317 25.41 -8.85 -10.59
N GLN A 318 25.12 -10.14 -10.74
CA GLN A 318 26.01 -11.08 -11.41
C GLN A 318 26.19 -10.69 -12.88
N ASP A 319 25.10 -10.48 -13.61
CA ASP A 319 25.12 -10.06 -15.02
C ASP A 319 25.86 -8.73 -15.20
N LEU A 320 25.61 -7.75 -14.31
CA LEU A 320 26.35 -6.49 -14.29
C LEU A 320 27.86 -6.71 -14.17
N THR A 321 28.27 -7.58 -13.24
CA THR A 321 29.68 -7.86 -13.00
C THR A 321 30.32 -8.56 -14.19
N THR A 322 29.63 -9.51 -14.81
CA THR A 322 30.10 -10.19 -16.02
C THR A 322 30.20 -9.22 -17.20
N ALA A 323 29.23 -8.33 -17.39
CA ALA A 323 29.26 -7.33 -18.46
C ALA A 323 30.47 -6.38 -18.31
N LEU A 324 30.69 -5.85 -17.10
CA LEU A 324 31.84 -4.99 -16.81
C LEU A 324 33.18 -5.72 -17.01
N ALA A 325 33.28 -6.99 -16.58
CA ALA A 325 34.47 -7.80 -16.83
C ALA A 325 34.72 -8.06 -18.32
N GLY A 326 33.67 -8.07 -19.14
CA GLY A 326 33.73 -8.16 -20.59
C GLY A 326 34.06 -6.86 -21.31
N GLY A 327 34.25 -5.74 -20.60
CA GLY A 327 34.61 -4.43 -21.16
C GLY A 327 33.43 -3.55 -21.58
N ALA A 328 32.25 -3.77 -20.99
CA ALA A 328 31.09 -2.90 -21.15
C ALA A 328 31.28 -1.49 -20.58
#